data_AF-A0A7X3H5M4-F1
#
_entry.id   AF-A0A7X3H5M4-F1
#
_cell.length_a   1.000
_cell.length_b   1.000
_cell.length_c   1.000
_cell.angle_alpha   90.00
_cell.angle_beta   90.00
_cell.angle_gamma   90.00
#
_symmetry.space_group_name_H-M   'P 1'
#
loop_
_entity.id
_entity.type
_entity.pdbx_description
1 polymer ?
#
loop_
_entity_poly.entity_id
_entity_poly.type
_entity_poly.pdbx_seq_one_letter_code
_entity_poly.pdbx_strand_id
1 'polypeptide(L)'
;MTDTELPHQPETFPLWREIQDTRTRTRLGGLYYLLAWTIAWAFSAAPGEHLLLGLGGTLLFGALLVARLRHCPGAAASQAQLKRWLDTHWGLILLTCLAWGLAHAYMILTPDYRDARIIGTLSTVAFGTAMAFNFAMRRAWAILALMLLYLPGLAAMLLAPERLTAELVTLAFYLSYLLLALNRSHREYQGTLNLEMELLLQRQRLDALSRTDGLTLLGNRHQFNNLFPAMVAHAAREGSPLSLVLLDIDFFKRINDEYGHAAGDRCLEQFAERMRQVFRRDSDALLRLGGEEFGVLMPGTTREQAVQLGESFRAALAREGLTYDGHTLPMTTSLGVGCFDPQHDASAEAFFKRVDDALYRAKSHGRDRVETA
;
A
#
# COMPACT_ATOMS: atom_id res chain seq x y z
N MET A 1 -8.35 8.53 -3.88
CA MET A 1 -7.30 7.63 -3.38
C MET A 1 -6.57 8.40 -2.31
N THR A 2 -6.74 8.05 -1.05
CA THR A 2 -5.98 8.62 0.08
C THR A 2 -4.70 7.79 0.25
N ASP A 3 -3.57 8.45 0.52
CA ASP A 3 -2.23 7.85 0.67
C ASP A 3 -2.13 6.71 1.71
N THR A 4 -3.17 6.50 2.51
CA THR A 4 -3.23 5.53 3.61
C THR A 4 -3.51 4.08 3.21
N GLU A 5 -3.79 3.77 1.93
CA GLU A 5 -4.12 2.40 1.47
C GLU A 5 -3.05 1.75 0.57
N LEU A 6 -1.97 2.46 0.22
CA LEU A 6 -0.88 1.92 -0.58
C LEU A 6 0.01 1.02 0.28
N PRO A 7 0.27 -0.24 -0.12
CA PRO A 7 1.26 -1.07 0.56
C PRO A 7 2.63 -0.38 0.46
N HIS A 8 3.19 0.03 1.59
CA HIS A 8 4.52 0.68 1.64
C HIS A 8 5.67 -0.29 1.31
N GLN A 9 5.39 -1.59 1.16
CA GLN A 9 6.39 -2.63 0.90
C GLN A 9 6.28 -3.15 -0.55
N PRO A 10 7.32 -2.98 -1.39
CA PRO A 10 7.36 -3.42 -2.79
C PRO A 10 7.03 -4.90 -2.97
N GLU A 11 7.46 -5.75 -2.04
CA GLU A 11 7.25 -7.21 -2.11
C GLU A 11 5.77 -7.62 -2.04
N THR A 12 4.94 -6.81 -1.39
CA THR A 12 3.50 -7.09 -1.19
C THR A 12 2.61 -6.46 -2.26
N PHE A 13 3.13 -5.47 -2.98
CA PHE A 13 2.38 -4.66 -3.92
C PHE A 13 1.73 -5.44 -5.08
N PRO A 14 2.39 -6.42 -5.74
CA PRO A 14 1.79 -7.12 -6.88
C PRO A 14 0.54 -7.90 -6.49
N LEU A 15 0.63 -8.62 -5.36
CA LEU A 15 -0.48 -9.41 -4.82
C LEU A 15 -1.63 -8.52 -4.38
N TRP A 16 -1.33 -7.41 -3.69
CA TRP A 16 -2.34 -6.44 -3.29
C TRP A 16 -3.06 -5.85 -4.52
N ARG A 17 -2.30 -5.45 -5.54
CA ARG A 17 -2.85 -4.86 -6.77
C ARG A 17 -3.78 -5.82 -7.49
N GLU A 18 -3.34 -7.06 -7.67
CA GLU A 18 -4.13 -8.14 -8.28
C GLU A 18 -5.45 -8.39 -7.53
N ILE A 19 -5.43 -8.35 -6.20
CA ILE A 19 -6.63 -8.53 -5.36
C ILE A 19 -7.62 -7.37 -5.54
N GLN A 20 -7.13 -6.13 -5.49
CA GLN A 20 -7.98 -4.94 -5.69
C GLN A 20 -8.60 -4.92 -7.08
N ASP A 21 -7.80 -5.21 -8.10
CA ASP A 21 -8.25 -5.29 -9.49
C ASP A 21 -9.29 -6.41 -9.67
N THR A 22 -9.04 -7.60 -9.11
CA THR A 22 -10.00 -8.73 -9.15
C THR A 22 -11.31 -8.36 -8.46
N ARG A 23 -11.24 -7.78 -7.26
CA ARG A 23 -12.42 -7.40 -6.46
C ARG A 23 -13.24 -6.31 -7.14
N THR A 24 -12.59 -5.32 -7.75
CA THR A 24 -13.28 -4.20 -8.40
C THR A 24 -14.01 -4.67 -9.65
N ARG A 25 -13.33 -5.46 -10.49
CA ARG A 25 -13.86 -5.91 -11.78
C ARG A 25 -14.91 -7.01 -11.67
N THR A 26 -14.87 -7.82 -10.60
CA THR A 26 -15.81 -8.93 -10.39
C THR A 26 -17.21 -8.49 -9.91
N ARG A 27 -17.33 -7.33 -9.24
CA ARG A 27 -18.57 -6.87 -8.57
C ARG A 27 -19.75 -6.73 -9.52
N LEU A 28 -19.52 -6.16 -10.71
CA LEU A 28 -20.60 -5.89 -11.68
C LEU A 28 -20.85 -7.07 -12.63
N GLY A 29 -19.83 -7.90 -12.91
CA GLY A 29 -19.93 -8.94 -13.93
C GLY A 29 -20.95 -10.04 -13.64
N GLY A 30 -21.10 -10.45 -12.37
CA GLY A 30 -21.98 -11.57 -12.00
C GLY A 30 -23.48 -11.31 -12.26
N LEU A 31 -23.91 -10.04 -12.19
CA LEU A 31 -25.30 -9.64 -12.41
C LEU A 31 -25.77 -9.97 -13.83
N TYR A 32 -24.90 -9.78 -14.81
CA TYR A 32 -25.24 -9.97 -16.21
C TYR A 32 -25.46 -11.44 -16.57
N TYR A 33 -24.82 -12.39 -15.89
CA TYR A 33 -25.10 -13.82 -16.08
C TYR A 33 -26.53 -14.19 -15.63
N LEU A 34 -26.94 -13.67 -14.47
CA LEU A 34 -28.31 -13.85 -13.98
C LEU A 34 -29.32 -13.23 -14.93
N LEU A 35 -29.08 -11.97 -15.34
CA LEU A 35 -29.96 -11.27 -16.28
C LEU A 35 -30.07 -12.04 -17.61
N ALA A 36 -28.95 -12.42 -18.21
CA ALA A 36 -28.92 -13.14 -19.48
C ALA A 36 -29.66 -14.49 -19.38
N TRP A 37 -29.53 -15.22 -18.26
CA TRP A 37 -30.29 -16.45 -18.03
C TRP A 37 -31.80 -16.18 -17.96
N THR A 38 -32.22 -15.20 -17.15
CA THR A 38 -33.65 -14.87 -16.99
C THR A 38 -34.29 -14.43 -18.30
N ILE A 39 -33.57 -13.66 -19.11
CA ILE A 39 -34.02 -13.26 -20.46
C ILE A 39 -34.10 -14.48 -21.38
N ALA A 40 -33.06 -15.32 -21.41
CA ALA A 40 -33.07 -16.53 -22.26
C ALA A 40 -34.20 -17.50 -21.88
N TRP A 41 -34.50 -17.66 -20.59
CA TRP A 41 -35.64 -18.46 -20.16
C TRP A 41 -36.97 -17.82 -20.55
N ALA A 42 -37.16 -16.51 -20.34
CA ALA A 42 -38.40 -15.82 -20.70
C ALA A 42 -38.74 -15.90 -22.20
N PHE A 43 -37.73 -15.98 -23.06
CA PHE A 43 -37.86 -16.10 -24.52
C PHE A 43 -37.80 -17.56 -25.03
N SER A 44 -37.88 -18.56 -24.16
CA SER A 44 -38.12 -19.94 -24.59
C SER A 44 -39.56 -20.11 -25.11
N ALA A 45 -39.81 -21.13 -25.95
CA ALA A 45 -41.09 -21.34 -26.61
C ALA A 45 -42.25 -21.61 -25.62
N ALA A 46 -41.96 -22.22 -24.47
CA ALA A 46 -42.92 -22.54 -23.42
C ALA A 46 -42.29 -22.33 -22.03
N PRO A 47 -42.10 -21.08 -21.57
CA PRO A 47 -41.37 -20.80 -20.32
C PRO A 47 -42.06 -21.40 -19.09
N GLY A 48 -43.38 -21.56 -19.14
CA GLY A 48 -44.18 -22.22 -18.10
C GLY A 48 -43.93 -23.73 -17.99
N GLU A 49 -43.61 -24.40 -19.09
CA GLU A 49 -43.27 -25.84 -19.08
C GLU A 49 -41.84 -26.08 -18.56
N HIS A 50 -40.97 -25.09 -18.72
CA HIS A 50 -39.57 -25.10 -18.24
C HIS A 50 -39.38 -24.44 -16.87
N LEU A 51 -40.42 -24.35 -16.03
CA LEU A 51 -40.38 -23.67 -14.73
C LEU A 51 -39.27 -24.16 -13.81
N LEU A 52 -39.09 -25.48 -13.69
CA LEU A 52 -38.09 -26.06 -12.78
C LEU A 52 -36.67 -25.70 -13.22
N LEU A 53 -36.38 -25.79 -14.53
CA LEU A 53 -35.08 -25.45 -15.09
C LEU A 53 -34.83 -23.94 -14.98
N GLY A 54 -35.81 -23.12 -15.37
CA GLY A 54 -35.76 -21.67 -15.32
C GLY A 54 -35.49 -21.11 -13.93
N LEU A 55 -36.27 -21.56 -12.94
CA LEU A 55 -36.06 -21.21 -11.54
C LEU A 55 -34.74 -21.76 -10.99
N GLY A 56 -34.39 -23.00 -11.35
CA GLY A 56 -33.12 -23.62 -10.98
C GLY A 56 -31.89 -22.82 -11.44
N GLY A 57 -31.86 -22.40 -12.70
CA GLY A 57 -30.79 -21.55 -13.23
C GLY A 57 -30.77 -20.15 -12.62
N THR A 58 -31.94 -19.57 -12.34
CA THR A 58 -32.06 -18.27 -11.66
C THR A 58 -31.48 -18.35 -10.25
N LEU A 59 -31.80 -19.42 -9.50
CA LEU A 59 -31.23 -19.69 -8.18
C LEU A 59 -29.72 -19.93 -8.26
N LEU A 60 -29.23 -20.69 -9.26
CA LEU A 60 -27.81 -20.96 -9.45
C LEU A 60 -27.02 -19.66 -9.70
N PHE A 61 -27.38 -18.87 -10.70
CA PHE A 61 -26.67 -17.62 -11.02
C PHE A 61 -26.85 -16.57 -9.92
N GLY A 62 -28.01 -16.53 -9.26
CA GLY A 62 -28.25 -15.70 -8.08
C GLY A 62 -27.34 -16.08 -6.91
N ALA A 63 -27.20 -17.37 -6.60
CA ALA A 63 -26.32 -17.86 -5.54
C ALA A 63 -24.85 -17.58 -5.85
N LEU A 64 -24.40 -17.77 -7.09
CA LEU A 64 -23.04 -17.45 -7.52
C LEU A 64 -22.75 -15.95 -7.43
N LEU A 65 -23.71 -15.09 -7.80
CA LEU A 65 -23.61 -13.64 -7.63
C LEU A 65 -23.47 -13.27 -6.15
N VAL A 66 -24.33 -13.79 -5.28
CA VAL A 66 -24.29 -13.51 -3.83
C VAL A 66 -22.98 -14.01 -3.22
N ALA A 67 -22.53 -15.22 -3.56
CA ALA A 67 -21.25 -15.76 -3.10
C ALA A 67 -20.09 -14.84 -3.49
N ARG A 68 -20.07 -14.38 -4.74
CA ARG A 68 -19.04 -13.46 -5.26
C ARG A 68 -19.04 -12.10 -4.56
N LEU A 69 -20.22 -11.52 -4.29
CA LEU A 69 -20.36 -10.24 -3.60
C LEU A 69 -19.97 -10.32 -2.12
N ARG A 70 -20.29 -11.43 -1.45
CA ARG A 70 -19.96 -11.67 -0.03
C ARG A 70 -18.50 -12.07 0.19
N HIS A 71 -17.84 -12.63 -0.82
CA HIS A 71 -16.46 -13.10 -0.72
C HIS A 71 -15.46 -11.93 -0.75
N CYS A 72 -15.31 -11.23 0.39
CA CYS A 72 -14.35 -10.14 0.56
C CYS A 72 -13.06 -10.60 1.26
N PRO A 73 -11.90 -10.02 0.91
CA PRO A 73 -10.65 -10.28 1.62
C PRO A 73 -10.73 -9.71 3.05
N GLY A 74 -10.16 -10.42 4.03
CA GLY A 74 -10.11 -9.95 5.41
C GLY A 74 -9.17 -8.76 5.59
N ALA A 75 -9.54 -7.80 6.44
CA ALA A 75 -8.81 -6.54 6.63
C ALA A 75 -7.39 -6.71 7.21
N ALA A 76 -7.13 -7.80 7.95
CA ALA A 76 -5.83 -8.13 8.55
C ALA A 76 -5.28 -9.48 8.03
N ALA A 77 -5.57 -9.82 6.77
CA ALA A 77 -5.20 -11.11 6.21
C ALA A 77 -3.70 -11.21 5.88
N SER A 78 -3.08 -12.34 6.24
CA SER A 78 -1.69 -12.65 5.83
C SER A 78 -1.59 -12.87 4.32
N GLN A 79 -0.40 -12.75 3.73
CA GLN A 79 -0.18 -13.02 2.30
C GLN A 79 -0.71 -14.39 1.86
N ALA A 80 -0.52 -15.43 2.69
CA ALA A 80 -1.03 -16.77 2.41
C ALA A 80 -2.58 -16.84 2.45
N GLN A 81 -3.23 -16.06 3.32
CA GLN A 81 -4.69 -15.93 3.35
C GLN A 81 -5.20 -15.16 2.13
N LEU A 82 -4.50 -14.10 1.73
CA LEU A 82 -4.82 -13.31 0.54
C LEU A 82 -4.69 -14.11 -0.76
N LYS A 83 -3.64 -14.93 -0.90
CA LYS A 83 -3.48 -15.85 -2.04
C LYS A 83 -4.59 -16.89 -2.09
N ARG A 84 -4.94 -17.49 -0.95
CA ARG A 84 -6.07 -18.43 -0.86
C ARG A 84 -7.39 -17.77 -1.25
N TRP A 85 -7.66 -16.57 -0.73
CA TRP A 85 -8.84 -15.80 -1.11
C TRP A 85 -8.90 -15.60 -2.62
N LEU A 86 -7.78 -15.20 -3.24
CA LEU A 86 -7.70 -14.99 -4.67
C LEU A 86 -7.97 -16.27 -5.47
N ASP A 87 -7.36 -17.39 -5.09
CA ASP A 87 -7.58 -18.70 -5.73
C ASP A 87 -9.05 -19.15 -5.59
N THR A 88 -9.65 -19.02 -4.41
CA THR A 88 -11.07 -19.33 -4.17
C THR A 88 -11.99 -18.40 -4.96
N HIS A 89 -11.66 -17.10 -5.05
CA HIS A 89 -12.47 -16.13 -5.80
C HIS A 89 -12.42 -16.43 -7.31
N TRP A 90 -11.26 -16.79 -7.84
CA TRP A 90 -11.14 -17.27 -9.21
C TRP A 90 -11.89 -18.58 -9.44
N GLY A 91 -11.92 -19.48 -8.46
CA GLY A 91 -12.78 -20.68 -8.50
C GLY A 91 -14.26 -20.34 -8.73
N LEU A 92 -14.78 -19.31 -8.03
CA LEU A 92 -16.17 -18.82 -8.25
C LEU A 92 -16.37 -18.26 -9.67
N ILE A 93 -15.37 -17.54 -10.21
CA ILE A 93 -15.41 -17.03 -11.58
C ILE A 93 -15.48 -18.19 -12.58
N LEU A 94 -14.60 -19.18 -12.46
CA LEU A 94 -14.57 -20.36 -13.32
C LEU A 94 -15.87 -21.16 -13.26
N LEU A 95 -16.41 -21.35 -12.05
CA LEU A 95 -17.69 -22.04 -11.85
C LEU A 95 -18.84 -21.30 -12.55
N THR A 96 -18.83 -19.96 -12.49
CA THR A 96 -19.83 -19.15 -13.21
C THR A 96 -19.69 -19.30 -14.73
N CYS A 97 -18.46 -19.29 -15.26
CA CYS A 97 -18.21 -19.47 -16.69
C CYS A 97 -18.61 -20.87 -17.18
N LEU A 98 -18.33 -21.92 -16.41
CA LEU A 98 -18.76 -23.28 -16.73
C LEU A 98 -20.29 -23.40 -16.69
N ALA A 99 -20.95 -22.88 -15.65
CA ALA A 99 -22.40 -22.88 -15.55
C ALA A 99 -23.05 -22.20 -16.78
N TRP A 100 -22.49 -21.06 -17.21
CA TRP A 100 -22.95 -20.39 -18.42
C TRP A 100 -22.67 -21.19 -19.70
N GLY A 101 -21.46 -21.72 -19.87
CA GLY A 101 -21.12 -22.53 -21.04
C GLY A 101 -22.07 -23.72 -21.20
N LEU A 102 -22.39 -24.42 -20.09
CA LEU A 102 -23.36 -25.51 -20.08
C LEU A 102 -24.78 -25.02 -20.38
N ALA A 103 -25.20 -23.87 -19.84
CA ALA A 103 -26.50 -23.28 -20.16
C ALA A 103 -26.63 -22.93 -21.65
N HIS A 104 -25.58 -22.35 -22.24
CA HIS A 104 -25.54 -22.04 -23.68
C HIS A 104 -25.59 -23.32 -24.53
N ALA A 105 -24.82 -24.35 -24.15
CA ALA A 105 -24.87 -25.67 -24.79
C ALA A 105 -26.28 -26.29 -24.74
N TYR A 106 -26.95 -26.20 -23.60
CA TYR A 106 -28.32 -26.69 -23.43
C TYR A 106 -29.31 -25.96 -24.34
N MET A 107 -29.22 -24.63 -24.47
CA MET A 107 -30.07 -23.85 -25.38
C MET A 107 -29.87 -24.23 -26.85
N ILE A 108 -28.64 -24.63 -27.22
CA ILE A 108 -28.33 -25.10 -28.59
C ILE A 108 -28.99 -26.46 -28.85
N LEU A 109 -28.88 -27.41 -27.92
CA LEU A 109 -29.38 -28.77 -28.08
C LEU A 109 -30.90 -28.90 -27.93
N THR A 110 -31.55 -27.97 -27.21
CA THR A 110 -32.97 -28.06 -26.89
C THR A 110 -33.82 -27.25 -27.89
N PRO A 111 -34.78 -27.87 -28.61
CA PRO A 111 -35.61 -27.18 -29.60
C PRO A 111 -36.41 -26.00 -29.04
N ASP A 112 -36.92 -26.12 -27.81
CA ASP A 112 -37.77 -25.09 -27.17
C ASP A 112 -37.02 -23.79 -26.87
N TYR A 113 -35.68 -23.81 -26.94
CA TYR A 113 -34.85 -22.63 -26.74
C TYR A 113 -34.37 -22.00 -28.04
N ARG A 114 -34.91 -22.40 -29.20
CA ARG A 114 -34.48 -21.92 -30.53
C ARG A 114 -34.40 -20.39 -30.62
N ASP A 115 -35.44 -19.69 -30.18
CA ASP A 115 -35.49 -18.22 -30.22
C ASP A 115 -34.57 -17.57 -29.18
N ALA A 116 -34.32 -18.26 -28.07
CA ALA A 116 -33.40 -17.85 -27.01
C ALA A 116 -31.91 -18.09 -27.35
N ARG A 117 -31.59 -18.87 -28.40
CA ARG A 117 -30.19 -19.18 -28.78
C ARG A 117 -29.38 -17.92 -29.07
N ILE A 118 -29.98 -16.93 -29.73
CA ILE A 118 -29.29 -15.66 -30.03
C ILE A 118 -28.89 -14.92 -28.74
N ILE A 119 -29.74 -14.95 -27.71
CA ILE A 119 -29.45 -14.38 -26.39
C ILE A 119 -28.27 -15.12 -25.76
N GLY A 120 -28.28 -16.46 -25.81
CA GLY A 120 -27.18 -17.30 -25.35
C GLY A 120 -25.86 -16.96 -26.02
N THR A 121 -25.85 -16.94 -27.36
CA THR A 121 -24.66 -16.68 -28.18
C THR A 121 -24.12 -15.27 -28.00
N LEU A 122 -24.97 -14.23 -28.01
CA LEU A 122 -24.53 -12.84 -27.80
C LEU A 122 -24.01 -12.63 -26.37
N SER A 123 -24.62 -13.26 -25.37
CA SER A 123 -24.14 -13.20 -23.99
C SER A 123 -22.78 -13.90 -23.84
N THR A 124 -22.59 -15.06 -24.47
CA THR A 124 -21.29 -15.75 -24.51
C THR A 124 -20.20 -14.86 -25.13
N VAL A 125 -20.51 -14.16 -26.23
CA VAL A 125 -19.61 -13.17 -26.84
C VAL A 125 -19.29 -12.01 -25.88
N ALA A 126 -20.31 -11.43 -25.25
CA ALA A 126 -20.13 -10.32 -24.31
C ALA A 126 -19.30 -10.72 -23.09
N PHE A 127 -19.57 -11.89 -22.50
CA PHE A 127 -18.85 -12.41 -21.34
C PHE A 127 -17.41 -12.80 -21.70
N GLY A 128 -17.19 -13.38 -22.87
CA GLY A 128 -15.86 -13.69 -23.38
C GLY A 128 -15.01 -12.44 -23.58
N THR A 129 -15.61 -11.39 -24.15
CA THR A 129 -14.97 -10.08 -24.31
C THR A 129 -14.59 -9.50 -22.95
N ALA A 130 -15.53 -9.46 -22.02
CA ALA A 130 -15.27 -8.95 -20.68
C ALA A 130 -14.17 -9.76 -19.96
N MET A 131 -14.13 -11.08 -20.12
CA MET A 131 -13.08 -11.93 -19.57
C MET A 131 -11.70 -11.59 -20.14
N ALA A 132 -11.60 -11.43 -21.46
CA ALA A 132 -10.33 -11.20 -22.15
C ALA A 132 -9.68 -9.85 -21.76
N PHE A 133 -10.49 -8.79 -21.57
CA PHE A 133 -9.98 -7.44 -21.29
C PHE A 133 -9.92 -7.10 -19.79
N ASN A 134 -10.87 -7.58 -18.99
CA ASN A 134 -10.94 -7.17 -17.58
C ASN A 134 -10.22 -8.14 -16.64
N PHE A 135 -9.98 -9.40 -17.04
CA PHE A 135 -9.45 -10.42 -16.13
C PHE A 135 -8.06 -10.94 -16.55
N ALA A 136 -7.31 -10.11 -17.29
CA ALA A 136 -6.01 -10.48 -17.84
C ALA A 136 -4.87 -10.61 -16.81
N MET A 137 -5.12 -10.39 -15.52
CA MET A 137 -4.11 -10.48 -14.45
C MET A 137 -3.54 -11.90 -14.33
N ARG A 138 -4.41 -12.93 -14.43
CA ARG A 138 -4.04 -14.35 -14.39
C ARG A 138 -4.31 -15.04 -15.72
N ARG A 139 -3.32 -15.00 -16.61
CA ARG A 139 -3.42 -15.55 -17.97
C ARG A 139 -3.99 -16.98 -18.02
N ALA A 140 -3.42 -17.92 -17.27
CA ALA A 140 -3.86 -19.32 -17.31
C ALA A 140 -5.32 -19.51 -16.86
N TRP A 141 -5.72 -18.79 -15.80
CA TRP A 141 -7.09 -18.85 -15.27
C TRP A 141 -8.10 -18.18 -16.21
N ALA A 142 -7.72 -17.06 -16.82
CA ALA A 142 -8.56 -16.40 -17.82
C ALA A 142 -8.72 -17.23 -19.11
N ILE A 143 -7.66 -17.91 -19.56
CA ILE A 143 -7.75 -18.86 -20.68
C ILE A 143 -8.72 -19.99 -20.31
N LEU A 144 -8.57 -20.58 -19.13
CA LEU A 144 -9.47 -21.63 -18.66
C LEU A 144 -10.93 -21.13 -18.58
N ALA A 145 -11.16 -19.91 -18.11
CA ALA A 145 -12.49 -19.30 -18.08
C ALA A 145 -13.11 -19.19 -19.49
N LEU A 146 -12.33 -18.71 -20.47
CA LEU A 146 -12.77 -18.65 -21.87
C LEU A 146 -13.08 -20.05 -22.44
N MET A 147 -12.27 -21.06 -22.12
CA MET A 147 -12.52 -22.44 -22.56
C MET A 147 -13.81 -22.99 -21.96
N LEU A 148 -14.04 -22.78 -20.66
CA LEU A 148 -15.27 -23.22 -19.98
C LEU A 148 -16.52 -22.50 -20.52
N LEU A 149 -16.35 -21.26 -20.97
CA LEU A 149 -17.44 -20.46 -21.53
C LEU A 149 -17.81 -20.88 -22.96
N TYR A 150 -16.83 -21.22 -23.80
CA TYR A 150 -17.04 -21.48 -25.24
C TYR A 150 -17.13 -22.96 -25.62
N LEU A 151 -16.30 -23.84 -25.05
CA LEU A 151 -16.19 -25.22 -25.51
C LEU A 151 -17.50 -26.02 -25.40
N PRO A 152 -18.30 -25.91 -24.33
CA PRO A 152 -19.56 -26.63 -24.26
C PRO A 152 -20.53 -26.24 -25.39
N GLY A 153 -20.64 -24.94 -25.68
CA GLY A 153 -21.49 -24.43 -26.77
C GLY A 153 -21.01 -24.87 -28.15
N LEU A 154 -19.70 -24.81 -28.41
CA LEU A 154 -19.11 -25.30 -29.66
C LEU A 154 -19.33 -26.81 -29.84
N ALA A 155 -19.18 -27.61 -28.78
CA ALA A 155 -19.46 -29.03 -28.79
C ALA A 155 -20.95 -29.31 -29.06
N ALA A 156 -21.85 -28.54 -28.44
CA ALA A 156 -23.28 -28.63 -28.69
C ALA A 156 -23.64 -28.33 -30.16
N MET A 157 -23.00 -27.36 -30.79
CA MET A 157 -23.22 -27.05 -32.22
C MET A 157 -22.76 -28.18 -33.15
N LEU A 158 -21.76 -28.97 -32.76
CA LEU A 158 -21.34 -30.17 -33.52
C LEU A 158 -22.34 -31.32 -33.40
N LEU A 159 -23.02 -31.41 -32.25
CA LEU A 159 -23.97 -32.47 -31.92
C LEU A 159 -25.43 -32.11 -32.27
N ALA A 160 -25.70 -30.83 -32.55
CA ALA A 160 -27.05 -30.35 -32.82
C ALA A 160 -27.63 -31.02 -34.07
N PRO A 161 -28.93 -31.40 -34.06
CA PRO A 161 -29.60 -31.95 -35.25
C PRO A 161 -29.65 -30.95 -36.41
N GLU A 162 -29.68 -29.66 -36.10
CA GLU A 162 -29.65 -28.57 -37.06
C GLU A 162 -28.22 -28.19 -37.39
N ARG A 163 -27.95 -27.89 -38.67
CA ARG A 163 -26.61 -27.55 -39.12
C ARG A 163 -26.26 -26.10 -38.78
N LEU A 164 -25.64 -25.88 -37.62
CA LEU A 164 -25.23 -24.57 -37.10
C LEU A 164 -23.78 -24.19 -37.49
N THR A 165 -23.34 -24.56 -38.70
CA THR A 165 -21.92 -24.44 -39.11
C THR A 165 -21.42 -22.99 -39.14
N ALA A 166 -22.27 -22.03 -39.52
CA ALA A 166 -21.89 -20.62 -39.55
C ALA A 166 -21.60 -20.10 -38.13
N GLU A 167 -22.53 -20.34 -37.18
CA GLU A 167 -22.35 -19.94 -35.78
C GLU A 167 -21.12 -20.60 -35.15
N LEU A 168 -20.91 -21.89 -35.41
CA LEU A 168 -19.75 -22.64 -34.91
C LEU A 168 -18.44 -22.01 -35.40
N VAL A 169 -18.32 -21.75 -36.71
CA VAL A 169 -17.10 -21.17 -37.28
C VAL A 169 -16.89 -19.75 -36.75
N THR A 170 -17.94 -18.94 -36.66
CA THR A 170 -17.86 -17.58 -36.12
C THR A 170 -17.42 -17.58 -34.66
N LEU A 171 -18.00 -18.42 -33.80
CA LEU A 171 -17.61 -18.50 -32.39
C LEU A 171 -16.20 -19.08 -32.20
N ALA A 172 -15.80 -20.07 -32.99
CA ALA A 172 -14.44 -20.61 -32.95
C ALA A 172 -13.40 -19.55 -33.36
N PHE A 173 -13.68 -18.82 -34.44
CA PHE A 173 -12.85 -17.70 -34.87
C PHE A 173 -12.81 -16.60 -33.80
N TYR A 174 -13.95 -16.25 -33.22
CA TYR A 174 -14.02 -15.24 -32.17
C TYR A 174 -13.29 -15.66 -30.88
N LEU A 175 -13.37 -16.93 -30.48
CA LEU A 175 -12.56 -17.49 -29.39
C LEU A 175 -11.06 -17.35 -29.69
N SER A 176 -10.62 -17.66 -30.92
CA SER A 176 -9.22 -17.48 -31.31
C SER A 176 -8.77 -16.01 -31.18
N TYR A 177 -9.64 -15.07 -31.56
CA TYR A 177 -9.40 -13.64 -31.39
C TYR A 177 -9.31 -13.25 -29.91
N LEU A 178 -10.23 -13.74 -29.06
CA LEU A 178 -10.22 -13.47 -27.62
C LEU A 178 -8.97 -14.02 -26.93
N LEU A 179 -8.44 -15.18 -27.35
CA LEU A 179 -7.19 -15.70 -26.82
C LEU A 179 -5.99 -14.81 -27.19
N LEU A 180 -5.97 -14.26 -28.41
CA LEU A 180 -4.96 -13.27 -28.81
C LEU A 180 -5.11 -11.96 -28.01
N ALA A 181 -6.35 -11.46 -27.90
CA ALA A 181 -6.66 -10.24 -27.15
C ALA A 181 -6.31 -10.37 -25.66
N LEU A 182 -6.62 -11.51 -25.03
CA LEU A 182 -6.25 -11.83 -23.65
C LEU A 182 -4.73 -11.84 -23.46
N ASN A 183 -3.99 -12.43 -24.40
CA ASN A 183 -2.53 -12.43 -24.34
C ASN A 183 -1.96 -11.01 -24.44
N ARG A 184 -2.54 -10.16 -25.29
CA ARG A 184 -2.17 -8.74 -25.40
C ARG A 184 -2.49 -7.98 -24.11
N SER A 185 -3.72 -8.08 -23.61
CA SER A 185 -4.15 -7.43 -22.37
C SER A 185 -3.32 -7.88 -21.16
N HIS A 186 -2.93 -9.15 -21.11
CA HIS A 186 -2.05 -9.67 -20.06
C HIS A 186 -0.66 -9.02 -20.11
N ARG A 187 -0.08 -8.88 -21.31
CA ARG A 187 1.21 -8.19 -21.49
C ARG A 187 1.12 -6.72 -21.08
N GLU A 188 0.06 -6.03 -21.49
CA GLU A 188 -0.19 -4.63 -21.10
C GLU A 188 -0.31 -4.51 -19.57
N TYR A 189 -1.11 -5.36 -18.92
CA TYR A 189 -1.25 -5.38 -17.46
C TYR A 189 0.08 -5.62 -16.73
N GLN A 190 0.87 -6.61 -17.17
CA GLN A 190 2.18 -6.89 -16.57
C GLN A 190 3.16 -5.75 -16.79
N GLY A 191 3.13 -5.09 -17.96
CA GLY A 191 3.93 -3.90 -18.23
C GLY A 191 3.61 -2.73 -17.29
N THR A 192 2.33 -2.43 -17.11
CA THR A 192 1.88 -1.39 -16.17
C THR A 192 2.29 -1.72 -14.73
N LEU A 193 2.11 -2.97 -14.29
CA LEU A 193 2.47 -3.38 -12.94
C LEU A 193 3.97 -3.25 -12.66
N ASN A 194 4.82 -3.61 -13.64
CA ASN A 194 6.27 -3.47 -13.52
C ASN A 194 6.70 -2.02 -13.45
N LEU A 195 6.09 -1.12 -14.24
CA LEU A 195 6.37 0.31 -14.18
C LEU A 195 5.97 0.92 -12.84
N GLU A 196 4.79 0.57 -12.32
CA GLU A 196 4.36 1.01 -10.98
C GLU A 196 5.34 0.53 -9.88
N MET A 197 5.85 -0.71 -10.00
CA MET A 197 6.86 -1.24 -9.09
C MET A 197 8.18 -0.46 -9.15
N GLU A 198 8.65 -0.17 -10.36
CA GLU A 198 9.89 0.59 -10.55
C GLU A 198 9.79 1.98 -9.95
N LEU A 199 8.65 2.66 -10.14
CA LEU A 199 8.40 3.97 -9.53
C LEU A 199 8.41 3.91 -8.00
N LEU A 200 7.80 2.88 -7.40
CA LEU A 200 7.84 2.69 -5.94
C LEU A 200 9.26 2.48 -5.43
N LEU A 201 10.06 1.65 -6.12
CA LEU A 201 11.46 1.41 -5.76
C LEU A 201 12.33 2.65 -5.94
N GLN A 202 12.12 3.42 -7.00
CA GLN A 202 12.84 4.68 -7.22
C GLN A 202 12.50 5.70 -6.12
N ARG A 203 11.22 5.82 -5.74
CA ARG A 203 10.80 6.69 -4.63
C ARG A 203 11.50 6.29 -3.33
N GLN A 204 11.50 5.00 -2.99
CA GLN A 204 12.22 4.51 -1.82
C GLN A 204 13.73 4.79 -1.86
N ARG A 205 14.35 4.68 -3.05
CA ARG A 205 15.77 5.03 -3.20
C ARG A 205 16.00 6.52 -3.01
N LEU A 206 15.15 7.38 -3.55
CA LEU A 206 15.25 8.83 -3.35
C LEU A 206 15.06 9.18 -1.87
N ASP A 207 14.09 8.58 -1.20
CA ASP A 207 13.85 8.76 0.23
C ASP A 207 15.06 8.27 1.07
N ALA A 208 15.65 7.13 0.71
CA ALA A 208 16.85 6.60 1.38
C ALA A 208 18.13 7.40 1.08
N LEU A 209 18.21 8.04 -0.09
CA LEU A 209 19.33 8.92 -0.48
C LEU A 209 19.22 10.30 0.16
N SER A 210 18.02 10.74 0.54
CA SER A 210 17.82 11.95 1.33
C SER A 210 18.23 11.68 2.78
N ARG A 211 19.52 11.87 3.10
CA ARG A 211 20.02 11.83 4.49
C ARG A 211 19.71 13.10 5.26
N THR A 212 19.35 14.17 4.56
CA THR A 212 19.19 15.51 5.12
C THR A 212 17.72 15.90 5.23
N ASP A 213 17.39 16.65 6.27
CA ASP A 213 16.11 17.34 6.41
C ASP A 213 16.04 18.51 5.41
N GLY A 214 14.95 18.61 4.64
CA GLY A 214 14.82 19.59 3.57
C GLY A 214 14.73 21.05 4.03
N LEU A 215 14.30 21.29 5.28
CA LEU A 215 14.18 22.64 5.84
C LEU A 215 15.46 23.06 6.55
N THR A 216 15.94 22.22 7.46
CA THR A 216 17.07 22.57 8.35
C THR A 216 18.43 22.21 7.76
N LEU A 217 18.48 21.34 6.74
CA LEU A 217 19.70 20.75 6.17
C LEU A 217 20.57 20.00 7.19
N LEU A 218 20.01 19.63 8.36
CA LEU A 218 20.62 18.69 9.29
C LEU A 218 20.36 17.25 8.80
N GLY A 219 20.98 16.26 9.42
CA GLY A 219 20.58 14.87 9.16
C GLY A 219 19.14 14.63 9.59
N ASN A 220 18.40 13.79 8.87
CA ASN A 220 17.00 13.50 9.23
C ASN A 220 16.90 12.28 10.15
N ARG A 221 15.66 11.93 10.56
CA ARG A 221 15.37 10.74 11.37
C ARG A 221 15.91 9.44 10.74
N HIS A 222 15.93 9.34 9.41
CA HIS A 222 16.49 8.18 8.72
C HIS A 222 18.01 8.10 8.93
N GLN A 223 18.72 9.23 8.81
CA GLN A 223 20.15 9.28 9.11
C GLN A 223 20.43 8.92 10.58
N PHE A 224 19.61 9.39 11.53
CA PHE A 224 19.73 9.02 12.93
C PHE A 224 19.58 7.50 13.14
N ASN A 225 18.50 6.91 12.63
CA ASN A 225 18.23 5.48 12.78
C ASN A 225 19.34 4.60 12.17
N ASN A 226 20.05 5.10 11.15
CA ASN A 226 21.19 4.41 10.55
C ASN A 226 22.49 4.58 11.36
N LEU A 227 22.79 5.81 11.81
CA LEU A 227 24.05 6.13 12.49
C LEU A 227 24.06 5.63 13.93
N PHE A 228 22.96 5.82 14.66
CA PHE A 228 22.94 5.63 16.10
C PHE A 228 23.25 4.19 16.55
N PRO A 229 22.62 3.13 16.00
CA PRO A 229 22.98 1.76 16.35
C PRO A 229 24.43 1.41 16.01
N ALA A 230 24.93 1.91 14.87
CA ALA A 230 26.31 1.68 14.44
C ALA A 230 27.33 2.33 15.39
N MET A 231 27.05 3.56 15.84
CA MET A 231 27.89 4.28 16.80
C MET A 231 27.87 3.62 18.18
N VAL A 232 26.69 3.19 18.67
CA VAL A 232 26.58 2.45 19.93
C VAL A 232 27.37 1.14 19.88
N ALA A 233 27.22 0.38 18.80
CA ALA A 233 27.98 -0.86 18.61
C ALA A 233 29.50 -0.62 18.54
N HIS A 234 29.94 0.50 17.95
CA HIS A 234 31.34 0.89 17.93
C HIS A 234 31.85 1.28 19.32
N ALA A 235 31.12 2.12 20.06
CA ALA A 235 31.45 2.53 21.43
C ALA A 235 31.54 1.32 22.38
N ALA A 236 30.61 0.37 22.26
CA ALA A 236 30.62 -0.88 23.03
C ALA A 236 31.86 -1.74 22.77
N ARG A 237 32.37 -1.77 21.53
CA ARG A 237 33.56 -2.55 21.18
C ARG A 237 34.86 -1.88 21.60
N GLU A 238 34.97 -0.57 21.39
CA GLU A 238 36.21 0.18 21.65
C GLU A 238 36.31 0.69 23.10
N GLY A 239 35.23 0.64 23.87
CA GLY A 239 35.18 1.26 25.20
C GLY A 239 35.29 2.78 25.18
N SER A 240 34.96 3.41 24.04
CA SER A 240 35.02 4.85 23.85
C SER A 240 33.70 5.52 24.28
N PRO A 241 33.73 6.75 24.82
CA PRO A 241 32.51 7.43 25.25
C PRO A 241 31.68 7.85 24.03
N LEU A 242 30.36 7.63 24.10
CA LEU A 242 29.39 8.11 23.11
C LEU A 242 28.27 8.83 23.84
N SER A 243 28.17 10.15 23.63
CA SER A 243 27.09 10.94 24.20
C SER A 243 25.99 11.21 23.18
N LEU A 244 24.75 11.20 23.66
CA LEU A 244 23.55 11.59 22.93
C LEU A 244 22.91 12.78 23.67
N VAL A 245 22.60 13.81 22.91
CA VAL A 245 21.80 14.96 23.37
C VAL A 245 20.52 14.98 22.57
N LEU A 246 19.37 14.93 23.25
CA LEU A 246 18.05 15.14 22.65
C LEU A 246 17.56 16.52 23.05
N LEU A 247 17.05 17.29 22.08
CA LEU A 247 16.59 18.65 22.27
C LEU A 247 15.15 18.80 21.77
N ASP A 248 14.37 19.62 22.45
CA ASP A 248 13.01 19.98 22.04
C ASP A 248 12.80 21.47 22.26
N ILE A 249 12.20 22.14 21.27
CA ILE A 249 11.89 23.57 21.36
C ILE A 249 10.67 23.76 22.27
N ASP A 250 10.86 24.48 23.36
CA ASP A 250 9.80 24.70 24.33
C ASP A 250 8.68 25.55 23.72
N PHE A 251 7.44 25.09 23.89
CA PHE A 251 6.24 25.81 23.43
C PHE A 251 6.23 26.14 21.93
N PHE A 252 6.90 25.35 21.08
CA PHE A 252 6.96 25.59 19.63
C PHE A 252 5.59 25.75 18.96
N LYS A 253 4.60 24.97 19.40
CA LYS A 253 3.21 25.14 18.93
C LYS A 253 2.67 26.55 19.13
N ARG A 254 2.99 27.21 20.25
CA ARG A 254 2.57 28.60 20.52
C ARG A 254 3.16 29.58 19.51
N ILE A 255 4.41 29.36 19.10
CA ILE A 255 5.07 30.17 18.06
C ILE A 255 4.30 30.04 16.73
N ASN A 256 3.94 28.82 16.34
CA ASN A 256 3.14 28.60 15.13
C ASN A 256 1.74 29.22 15.23
N ASP A 257 1.09 29.09 16.39
CA ASP A 257 -0.27 29.60 16.60
C ASP A 257 -0.30 31.15 16.61
N GLU A 258 0.74 31.81 17.13
CA GLU A 258 0.81 33.27 17.28
C GLU A 258 1.40 33.97 16.04
N TYR A 259 2.42 33.39 15.40
CA TYR A 259 3.17 34.02 14.31
C TYR A 259 3.03 33.30 12.96
N GLY A 260 2.31 32.18 12.92
CA GLY A 260 2.08 31.38 11.72
C GLY A 260 3.21 30.39 11.41
N HIS A 261 2.90 29.40 10.56
CA HIS A 261 3.85 28.33 10.20
C HIS A 261 5.13 28.82 9.54
N ALA A 262 5.07 29.91 8.75
CA ALA A 262 6.26 30.48 8.14
C ALA A 262 7.26 31.01 9.20
N ALA A 263 6.77 31.52 10.33
CA ALA A 263 7.62 31.93 11.45
C ALA A 263 8.23 30.71 12.16
N GLY A 264 7.44 29.65 12.35
CA GLY A 264 7.94 28.37 12.89
C GLY A 264 9.06 27.78 12.03
N ASP A 265 8.90 27.78 10.72
CA ASP A 265 9.93 27.28 9.79
C ASP A 265 11.23 28.08 9.92
N ARG A 266 11.14 29.41 9.98
CA ARG A 266 12.30 30.28 10.24
C ARG A 266 12.94 30.05 11.60
N CYS A 267 12.14 29.69 12.61
CA CYS A 267 12.67 29.35 13.92
C CYS A 267 13.48 28.04 13.86
N LEU A 268 12.97 27.03 13.17
CA LEU A 268 13.65 25.74 12.98
C LEU A 268 14.96 25.89 12.20
N GLU A 269 14.97 26.70 11.12
CA GLU A 269 16.18 27.00 10.35
C GLU A 269 17.27 27.63 11.23
N GLN A 270 16.93 28.65 12.02
CA GLN A 270 17.91 29.33 12.87
C GLN A 270 18.32 28.50 14.09
N PHE A 271 17.43 27.66 14.64
CA PHE A 271 17.78 26.69 15.67
C PHE A 271 18.85 25.72 15.17
N ALA A 272 18.66 25.19 13.95
CA ALA A 272 19.63 24.32 13.30
C ALA A 272 20.97 25.02 13.03
N GLU A 273 20.95 26.28 12.59
CA GLU A 273 22.17 27.06 12.42
C GLU A 273 22.91 27.28 13.74
N ARG A 274 22.17 27.54 14.82
CA ARG A 274 22.75 27.63 16.17
C ARG A 274 23.37 26.32 16.61
N MET A 275 22.76 25.18 16.28
CA MET A 275 23.34 23.86 16.58
C MET A 275 24.69 23.70 15.88
N ARG A 276 24.80 24.06 14.59
CA ARG A 276 26.08 24.03 13.86
C ARG A 276 27.16 24.89 14.51
N GLN A 277 26.77 26.04 15.06
CA GLN A 277 27.70 26.96 15.72
C GLN A 277 28.20 26.47 17.07
N VAL A 278 27.43 25.64 17.79
CA VAL A 278 27.83 25.12 19.11
C VAL A 278 28.49 23.76 19.01
N PHE A 279 27.91 22.84 18.26
CA PHE A 279 28.38 21.47 18.05
C PHE A 279 29.26 21.42 16.78
N ARG A 280 30.50 21.89 16.91
CA ARG A 280 31.40 22.18 15.76
C ARG A 280 32.25 21.00 15.29
N ARG A 281 32.27 19.87 16.00
CA ARG A 281 33.18 18.78 15.64
C ARG A 281 32.62 18.07 14.42
N ASP A 282 33.47 17.79 13.43
CA ASP A 282 33.09 17.03 12.24
C ASP A 282 32.60 15.61 12.56
N SER A 283 32.98 15.09 13.74
CA SER A 283 32.54 13.81 14.25
C SER A 283 31.11 13.83 14.81
N ASP A 284 30.56 15.01 15.10
CA ASP A 284 29.22 15.16 15.68
C ASP A 284 28.16 15.06 14.57
N ALA A 285 27.13 14.24 14.79
CA ALA A 285 26.00 14.16 13.87
C ALA A 285 24.83 14.99 14.40
N LEU A 286 24.54 16.11 13.74
CA LEU A 286 23.40 16.97 14.02
C LEU A 286 22.18 16.49 13.24
N LEU A 287 21.07 16.31 13.95
CA LEU A 287 19.91 15.59 13.43
C LEU A 287 18.61 16.31 13.79
N ARG A 288 17.64 16.30 12.88
CA ARG A 288 16.23 16.63 13.14
C ARG A 288 15.44 15.33 13.17
N LEU A 289 14.84 15.03 14.32
CA LEU A 289 14.18 13.74 14.59
C LEU A 289 12.70 13.76 14.23
N GLY A 290 12.06 14.93 14.22
CA GLY A 290 10.67 15.12 13.79
C GLY A 290 10.09 16.39 14.40
N GLY A 291 9.26 17.14 13.65
CA GLY A 291 8.66 18.39 14.15
C GLY A 291 9.72 19.36 14.69
N GLU A 292 9.64 19.63 15.99
CA GLU A 292 10.52 20.46 16.82
C GLU A 292 11.60 19.71 17.60
N GLU A 293 11.74 18.40 17.39
CA GLU A 293 12.70 17.53 18.07
C GLU A 293 14.01 17.41 17.29
N PHE A 294 15.12 17.60 17.99
CA PHE A 294 16.47 17.53 17.46
C PHE A 294 17.35 16.57 18.27
N GLY A 295 18.43 16.11 17.66
CA GLY A 295 19.40 15.22 18.28
C GLY A 295 20.84 15.55 17.88
N VAL A 296 21.76 15.27 18.79
CA VAL A 296 23.20 15.34 18.54
C VAL A 296 23.86 14.05 19.00
N LEU A 297 24.53 13.36 18.09
CA LEU A 297 25.40 12.22 18.40
C LEU A 297 26.84 12.69 18.48
N MET A 298 27.52 12.40 19.59
CA MET A 298 28.86 12.90 19.87
C MET A 298 29.80 11.76 20.26
N PRO A 299 30.48 11.14 19.29
CA PRO A 299 31.45 10.10 19.57
C PRO A 299 32.69 10.69 20.25
N GLY A 300 33.34 9.91 21.11
CA GLY A 300 34.52 10.36 21.87
C GLY A 300 34.23 11.47 22.88
N THR A 301 32.96 11.70 23.25
CA THR A 301 32.57 12.80 24.14
C THR A 301 31.94 12.27 25.42
N THR A 302 32.48 12.68 26.56
CA THR A 302 31.97 12.27 27.88
C THR A 302 30.66 12.97 28.21
N ARG A 303 29.92 12.44 29.19
CA ARG A 303 28.67 13.05 29.67
C ARG A 303 28.88 14.49 30.12
N GLU A 304 29.95 14.79 30.83
CA GLU A 304 30.22 16.13 31.37
C GLU A 304 30.47 17.15 30.25
N GLN A 305 31.23 16.75 29.22
CA GLN A 305 31.44 17.56 28.03
C GLN A 305 30.12 17.80 27.27
N ALA A 306 29.27 16.78 27.20
CA ALA A 306 27.96 16.87 26.57
C ALA A 306 27.02 17.82 27.29
N VAL A 307 26.98 17.74 28.63
CA VAL A 307 26.21 18.67 29.46
C VAL A 307 26.70 20.10 29.26
N GLN A 308 28.03 20.32 29.24
CA GLN A 308 28.59 21.64 29.05
C GLN A 308 28.22 22.25 27.69
N LEU A 309 28.27 21.47 26.61
CA LEU A 309 27.84 21.91 25.28
C LEU A 309 26.33 22.16 25.21
N GLY A 310 25.53 21.26 25.81
CA GLY A 310 24.08 21.40 25.89
C GLY A 310 23.66 22.67 26.65
N GLU A 311 24.28 22.94 27.81
CA GLU A 311 24.03 24.16 28.58
C GLU A 311 24.48 25.42 27.82
N SER A 312 25.62 25.36 27.12
CA SER A 312 26.09 26.46 26.27
C SER A 312 25.07 26.78 25.17
N PHE A 313 24.56 25.75 24.48
CA PHE A 313 23.52 25.90 23.46
C PHE A 313 22.25 26.50 24.05
N ARG A 314 21.75 25.94 25.15
CA ARG A 314 20.54 26.39 25.85
C ARG A 314 20.64 27.85 26.28
N ALA A 315 21.72 28.21 26.96
CA ALA A 315 21.95 29.56 27.45
C ALA A 315 22.09 30.59 26.32
N ALA A 316 22.77 30.22 25.22
CA ALA A 316 22.87 31.08 24.04
C ALA A 316 21.50 31.31 23.39
N LEU A 317 20.69 30.25 23.25
CA LEU A 317 19.35 30.33 22.67
C LEU A 317 18.42 31.21 23.53
N ALA A 318 18.39 30.98 24.84
CA ALA A 318 17.56 31.74 25.77
C ALA A 318 17.94 33.22 25.83
N ARG A 319 19.25 33.54 25.69
CA ARG A 319 19.75 34.92 25.71
C ARG A 319 19.48 35.67 24.41
N GLU A 320 19.70 35.01 23.28
CA GLU A 320 19.72 35.69 21.97
C GLU A 320 18.37 35.61 21.25
N GLY A 321 17.52 34.64 21.61
CA GLY A 321 16.29 34.34 20.90
C GLY A 321 16.55 34.03 19.41
N LEU A 322 15.50 34.16 18.60
CA LEU A 322 15.58 34.05 17.15
C LEU A 322 14.98 35.28 16.47
N THR A 323 15.58 35.69 15.35
CA THR A 323 15.14 36.89 14.65
C THR A 323 14.08 36.53 13.61
N TYR A 324 12.90 37.15 13.71
CA TYR A 324 11.83 37.02 12.73
C TYR A 324 11.22 38.40 12.44
N ASP A 325 11.17 38.77 11.16
CA ASP A 325 10.62 40.05 10.69
C ASP A 325 11.15 41.30 11.43
N GLY A 326 12.46 41.31 11.73
CA GLY A 326 13.12 42.40 12.45
C GLY A 326 12.92 42.39 13.98
N HIS A 327 12.17 41.43 14.52
CA HIS A 327 11.95 41.25 15.96
C HIS A 327 12.71 40.03 16.49
N THR A 328 13.10 40.07 17.77
CA THR A 328 13.67 38.91 18.47
C THR A 328 12.56 38.17 19.22
N LEU A 329 12.29 36.94 18.81
CA LEU A 329 11.37 36.03 19.47
C LEU A 329 12.10 35.29 20.61
N PRO A 330 11.60 35.36 21.86
CA PRO A 330 12.17 34.59 22.95
C PRO A 330 11.92 33.10 22.73
N MET A 331 12.98 32.30 22.80
CA MET A 331 12.88 30.86 22.59
C MET A 331 13.79 30.11 23.56
N THR A 332 13.26 29.05 24.16
CA THR A 332 14.01 28.16 25.07
C THR A 332 13.96 26.74 24.55
N THR A 333 14.83 25.90 25.10
CA THR A 333 14.85 24.48 24.75
C THR A 333 15.11 23.63 25.98
N SER A 334 14.46 22.48 26.03
CA SER A 334 14.69 21.44 27.03
C SER A 334 15.60 20.38 26.42
N LEU A 335 16.56 19.87 27.21
CA LEU A 335 17.53 18.89 26.75
C LEU A 335 17.58 17.68 27.68
N GLY A 336 17.64 16.48 27.07
CA GLY A 336 18.06 15.25 27.74
C GLY A 336 19.47 14.88 27.28
N VAL A 337 20.37 14.59 28.22
CA VAL A 337 21.76 14.23 27.93
C VAL A 337 22.11 12.90 28.56
N GLY A 338 22.68 11.98 27.79
CA GLY A 338 23.27 10.75 28.35
C GLY A 338 24.53 10.34 27.61
N CYS A 339 25.37 9.56 28.30
CA CYS A 339 26.50 8.86 27.71
C CYS A 339 26.21 7.36 27.77
N PHE A 340 26.51 6.65 26.68
CA PHE A 340 26.32 5.21 26.57
C PHE A 340 27.11 4.49 27.65
N ASP A 341 26.44 3.58 28.36
CA ASP A 341 27.04 2.75 29.39
C ASP A 341 26.63 1.28 29.15
N PRO A 342 27.57 0.41 28.74
CA PRO A 342 27.29 -1.01 28.51
C PRO A 342 26.70 -1.76 29.72
N GLN A 343 26.88 -1.24 30.94
CA GLN A 343 26.33 -1.86 32.15
C GLN A 343 24.86 -1.51 32.38
N HIS A 344 24.42 -0.35 31.91
CA HIS A 344 23.05 0.16 32.11
C HIS A 344 22.21 0.13 30.83
N ASP A 345 22.85 0.08 29.65
CA ASP A 345 22.21 0.12 28.34
C ASP A 345 22.38 -1.23 27.63
N ALA A 346 21.34 -2.09 27.71
CA ALA A 346 21.34 -3.40 27.06
C ALA A 346 21.29 -3.32 25.52
N SER A 347 20.88 -2.18 24.96
CA SER A 347 20.81 -1.94 23.51
C SER A 347 20.84 -0.44 23.18
N ALA A 348 20.96 -0.09 21.91
CA ALA A 348 20.83 1.29 21.44
C ALA A 348 19.46 1.88 21.81
N GLU A 349 18.38 1.09 21.71
CA GLU A 349 17.04 1.50 22.11
C GLU A 349 16.94 1.78 23.61
N ALA A 350 17.58 0.97 24.45
CA ALA A 350 17.64 1.21 25.89
C ALA A 350 18.36 2.53 26.21
N PHE A 351 19.50 2.78 25.54
CA PHE A 351 20.23 4.03 25.68
C PHE A 351 19.39 5.24 25.24
N PHE A 352 18.76 5.16 24.06
CA PHE A 352 17.88 6.23 23.58
C PHE A 352 16.75 6.53 24.56
N LYS A 353 16.07 5.49 25.04
CA LYS A 353 14.98 5.62 26.01
C LYS A 353 15.43 6.32 27.29
N ARG A 354 16.60 5.98 27.81
CA ARG A 354 17.16 6.62 29.01
C ARG A 354 17.35 8.13 28.82
N VAL A 355 17.89 8.54 27.67
CA VAL A 355 18.07 9.97 27.32
C VAL A 355 16.73 10.67 27.07
N ASP A 356 15.78 10.00 26.44
CA ASP A 356 14.42 10.51 26.23
C ASP A 356 13.69 10.73 27.57
N ASP A 357 13.82 9.79 28.51
CA ASP A 357 13.28 9.95 29.87
C ASP A 357 13.91 11.16 30.59
N ALA A 358 15.18 11.49 30.31
CA ALA A 358 15.82 12.72 30.81
C ALA A 358 15.23 13.98 30.17
N LEU A 359 15.03 13.98 28.85
CA LEU A 359 14.36 15.09 28.15
C LEU A 359 12.93 15.30 28.69
N TYR A 360 12.21 14.22 28.94
CA TYR A 360 10.89 14.27 29.57
C TYR A 360 10.95 14.91 30.96
N ARG A 361 11.94 14.54 31.79
CA ARG A 361 12.16 15.20 33.09
C ARG A 361 12.40 16.70 32.90
N ALA A 362 13.20 17.10 31.93
CA ALA A 362 13.51 18.52 31.67
C ALA A 362 12.24 19.32 31.37
N LYS A 363 11.37 18.76 30.51
CA LYS A 363 10.06 19.35 30.19
C LYS A 363 9.14 19.42 31.41
N SER A 364 9.14 18.37 32.24
CA SER A 364 8.27 18.29 33.43
C SER A 364 8.71 19.19 34.59
N HIS A 365 10.01 19.44 34.73
CA HIS A 365 10.57 20.25 35.81
C HIS A 365 10.57 21.76 35.52
N GLY A 366 9.83 22.21 34.50
CA GLY A 366 9.66 23.63 34.19
C GLY A 366 10.40 24.11 32.96
N ARG A 367 10.91 23.19 32.11
CA ARG A 367 11.56 23.49 30.83
C ARG A 367 12.84 24.32 30.96
N ASP A 368 13.38 24.78 29.83
CA ASP A 368 14.61 25.58 29.72
C ASP A 368 15.75 25.05 30.60
N ARG A 369 16.05 23.75 30.47
CA ARG A 369 17.09 23.08 31.27
C ARG A 369 17.66 21.85 30.59
N VAL A 370 18.83 21.45 31.08
CA VAL A 370 19.44 20.16 30.81
C VAL A 370 19.14 19.20 31.96
N GLU A 371 18.66 18.00 31.64
CA GLU A 371 18.58 16.87 32.57
C GLU A 371 19.49 15.74 32.07
N THR A 372 20.18 15.09 33.00
CA THR A 372 21.08 13.98 32.68
C THR A 372 20.42 12.64 32.94
N ALA A 373 20.85 11.65 32.15
CA ALA A 373 20.33 10.29 32.12
C ALA A 373 21.27 9.27 32.76
#